data_AF-A0A952P706-F1
#
_entry.id   AF-A0A952P706-F1
#
_cell.length_a   1.000
_cell.length_b   1.000
_cell.length_c   1.000
_cell.angle_alpha   90.00
_cell.angle_beta   90.00
_cell.angle_gamma   90.00
#
_symmetry.space_group_name_H-M   'P 1'
#
loop_
_entity.id
_entity.type
_entity.pdbx_description
1 polymer ?
#
loop_
_entity_poly.entity_id
_entity_poly.type
_entity_poly.pdbx_seq_one_letter_code
_entity_poly.pdbx_strand_id
1 'polypeptide(L)' 'MKKIENKDIDDLDEHYEFDYSKAQPNRFAKQLNEQEGIIILSPDLRKYFPNSESVNSALQKYLQSNNQYA' A
#
# COMPACT_ATOMS: atom_id res chain seq x y z
N MET A 1 35.71 -7.32 5.74
CA MET A 1 34.46 -6.81 5.14
C MET A 1 34.87 -5.80 4.08
N LYS A 2 34.45 -5.98 2.81
CA LYS A 2 34.78 -5.03 1.74
C LYS A 2 34.02 -3.72 1.98
N LYS A 3 34.75 -2.62 2.01
CA LYS A 3 34.22 -1.26 2.14
C LYS A 3 33.40 -0.96 0.89
N ILE A 4 32.12 -0.63 1.04
CA ILE A 4 31.29 -0.17 -0.08
C ILE A 4 31.64 1.31 -0.25
N GLU A 5 32.45 1.62 -1.25
CA GLU A 5 32.68 2.99 -1.67
C GLU A 5 31.42 3.47 -2.38
N ASN A 6 30.90 4.64 -1.98
CA ASN A 6 29.79 5.29 -2.66
C ASN A 6 30.33 5.72 -4.02
N LYS A 7 30.08 4.90 -5.05
CA LYS A 7 30.45 5.22 -6.43
C LYS A 7 29.70 6.47 -6.84
N ASP A 8 30.44 7.52 -7.14
CA ASP A 8 29.90 8.81 -7.54
C ASP A 8 28.93 8.61 -8.71
N ILE A 9 27.78 9.28 -8.64
CA ILE A 9 26.67 9.21 -9.61
C ILE A 9 27.15 9.58 -11.03
N ASP A 10 28.32 10.24 -11.12
CA ASP A 10 29.03 10.70 -12.31
C ASP A 10 29.56 9.56 -13.21
N ASP A 11 29.61 8.32 -12.71
CA ASP A 11 30.01 7.15 -13.50
C ASP A 11 28.82 6.43 -14.20
N LEU A 12 27.59 6.94 -14.06
CA LEU A 12 26.42 6.41 -14.75
C LEU A 12 26.29 7.07 -16.11
N ASP A 13 26.13 6.26 -17.16
CA ASP A 13 25.84 6.78 -18.49
C ASP A 13 24.53 7.59 -18.49
N GLU A 14 24.47 8.61 -19.36
CA GLU A 14 23.32 9.52 -19.53
C GLU A 14 21.97 8.79 -19.71
N HIS A 15 21.98 7.57 -20.25
CA HIS A 15 20.77 6.76 -20.43
C HIS A 15 20.13 6.24 -19.13
N TYR A 16 20.82 6.40 -17.99
CA TYR A 16 20.28 6.12 -16.66
C TYR A 16 19.68 7.35 -15.97
N GLU A 17 19.64 8.52 -16.62
CA GLU A 17 18.84 9.66 -16.17
C GLU A 17 17.36 9.44 -16.47
N PHE A 18 16.61 8.98 -15.48
CA PHE A 18 15.17 8.75 -15.61
C PHE A 18 14.36 10.02 -15.29
N ASP A 19 13.60 10.51 -16.27
CA ASP A 19 12.62 11.58 -16.07
C ASP A 19 11.33 11.02 -15.42
N TYR A 20 11.31 10.99 -14.09
CA TYR A 20 10.16 10.50 -13.32
C TYR A 20 8.89 11.34 -13.48
N SER A 21 8.96 12.56 -14.05
CA SER A 21 7.75 13.34 -14.35
C SER A 21 6.89 12.69 -15.43
N LYS A 22 7.49 11.83 -16.27
CA LYS A 22 6.83 11.04 -17.31
C LYS A 22 6.44 9.64 -16.84
N ALA A 23 6.69 9.29 -15.58
CA ALA A 23 6.40 7.97 -15.06
C ALA A 23 4.90 7.65 -15.20
N GLN A 24 4.60 6.46 -15.72
CA GLN A 24 3.23 5.95 -15.84
C GLN A 24 3.01 4.83 -14.81
N PRO A 25 1.77 4.67 -14.29
CA PRO A 25 1.43 3.54 -13.46
C PRO A 25 1.75 2.22 -14.18
N ASN A 26 2.25 1.23 -13.44
CA ASN A 26 2.52 -0.10 -13.96
C ASN A 26 1.23 -0.70 -14.60
N ARG A 27 1.36 -1.54 -15.64
CA ARG A 27 0.25 -2.27 -16.28
C ARG A 27 -0.62 -3.07 -15.30
N PHE A 28 -0.10 -3.44 -14.13
CA PHE A 28 -0.83 -4.14 -13.07
C PHE A 28 -1.48 -3.22 -12.04
N ALA A 29 -1.25 -1.90 -12.09
CA ALA A 29 -1.79 -0.95 -11.11
C ALA A 29 -3.33 -0.89 -11.15
N LYS A 30 -3.93 -1.11 -12.32
CA LYS A 30 -5.40 -1.22 -12.45
C LYS A 30 -5.95 -2.48 -11.80
N GLN A 31 -5.26 -3.60 -12.00
CA GLN A 31 -5.64 -4.87 -11.39
C GLN A 31 -5.58 -4.84 -9.88
N LEU A 32 -4.66 -4.05 -9.28
CA LEU A 32 -4.64 -3.86 -7.84
C LEU A 32 -5.93 -3.21 -7.30
N ASN A 33 -6.55 -2.30 -8.07
CA ASN A 33 -7.82 -1.68 -7.71
C ASN A 33 -9.03 -2.58 -8.04
N GLU A 34 -8.90 -3.43 -9.07
CA GLU A 34 -9.96 -4.36 -9.52
C GLU A 34 -9.94 -5.69 -8.74
N GLN A 35 -8.83 -6.03 -8.07
CA GLN A 35 -8.73 -7.20 -7.23
C GLN A 35 -9.56 -6.97 -5.95
N GLU A 36 -10.77 -7.55 -6.01
CA GLU A 36 -11.69 -7.78 -4.89
C GLU A 36 -10.94 -8.15 -3.60
N GLY A 37 -10.68 -7.17 -2.74
CA GLY A 37 -9.95 -7.41 -1.50
C GLY A 37 -9.29 -6.19 -0.87
N ILE A 38 -9.03 -5.13 -1.66
CA ILE A 38 -8.46 -3.89 -1.11
C ILE A 38 -9.59 -2.92 -0.76
N ILE A 39 -9.88 -2.82 0.54
CA ILE A 39 -10.82 -1.86 1.09
C ILE A 39 -10.04 -0.66 1.61
N ILE A 40 -10.25 0.51 1.00
CA ILE A 40 -9.65 1.76 1.45
C ILE A 40 -10.51 2.33 2.58
N LEU A 41 -9.91 2.48 3.77
CA LEU A 41 -10.55 3.17 4.88
C LEU A 41 -10.47 4.68 4.69
N SER A 42 -11.49 5.41 5.16
CA SER A 42 -11.44 6.86 5.22
C SER A 42 -10.32 7.34 6.17
N PRO A 43 -9.77 8.56 5.98
CA PRO A 43 -8.69 9.08 6.82
C PRO A 43 -9.03 9.14 8.31
N ASP A 44 -10.30 9.37 8.64
CA ASP A 44 -10.76 9.45 10.02
C ASP A 44 -10.76 8.09 10.71
N LEU A 45 -11.14 7.03 9.99
CA LEU A 45 -11.13 5.66 10.51
C LEU A 45 -9.72 5.12 10.70
N ARG A 46 -8.75 5.55 9.88
CA ARG A 46 -7.34 5.13 9.97
C ARG A 46 -6.71 5.48 11.33
N LYS A 47 -7.18 6.55 11.99
CA LYS A 47 -6.72 6.94 13.34
C LYS A 47 -7.10 5.92 14.41
N TYR A 48 -8.22 5.22 14.22
CA TYR A 48 -8.76 4.25 15.18
C TYR A 48 -8.40 2.80 14.81
N PHE A 49 -8.16 2.55 13.52
CA PHE A 49 -7.87 1.21 12.99
C PHE A 49 -6.50 1.20 12.30
N PRO A 50 -5.42 0.91 13.04
CA PRO A 50 -4.06 0.93 12.49
C PRO A 50 -3.76 -0.23 11.54
N ASN A 51 -4.52 -1.33 11.60
CA ASN A 51 -4.33 -2.53 10.78
C ASN A 51 -5.65 -3.25 10.46
N SER A 52 -5.61 -4.19 9.51
CA SER A 52 -6.78 -4.98 9.10
C SER A 52 -7.36 -5.84 10.22
N GLU A 53 -6.52 -6.38 11.10
CA GLU A 53 -6.96 -7.19 12.25
C GLU A 53 -7.89 -6.40 13.19
N SER A 54 -7.54 -5.14 13.47
CA SER A 54 -8.33 -4.25 14.33
C SER A 54 -9.72 -3.94 13.74
N VAL A 55 -9.80 -3.75 12.42
CA VAL A 55 -11.06 -3.55 11.69
C VAL A 55 -11.92 -4.82 11.78
N ASN A 56 -11.33 -5.96 11.43
CA ASN A 56 -12.04 -7.24 11.37
C ASN A 56 -12.59 -7.64 12.74
N SER A 57 -11.81 -7.44 13.81
CA SER A 57 -12.26 -7.72 15.18
C SER A 57 -13.44 -6.83 15.59
N ALA A 58 -13.40 -5.54 15.24
CA ALA A 58 -14.50 -4.63 15.52
C ALA A 58 -15.78 -5.00 14.75
N LEU A 59 -15.66 -5.32 13.45
CA LEU A 59 -16.78 -5.76 12.63
C LEU A 59 -17.37 -7.09 13.13
N GLN A 60 -16.55 -8.05 13.52
CA GLN A 60 -17.02 -9.32 14.12
C GLN A 60 -17.80 -9.08 15.40
N LYS A 61 -17.29 -8.23 16.32
CA LYS A 61 -18.00 -7.87 17.56
C LYS A 61 -19.31 -7.16 17.27
N TYR A 62 -19.32 -6.25 16.29
CA TYR A 62 -20.53 -5.57 15.85
C TYR A 62 -21.57 -6.57 15.31
N LEU A 63 -21.15 -7.54 14.50
CA LEU A 63 -22.06 -8.58 14.00
C LEU A 63 -22.56 -9.50 15.12
N GLN A 64 -21.71 -9.85 16.08
CA GLN A 64 -22.12 -10.63 17.26
C GLN A 64 -23.13 -9.88 18.14
N SER A 65 -22.93 -8.58 18.37
CA SER A 65 -23.85 -7.78 19.18
C SER A 65 -25.16 -7.50 18.46
N ASN A 66 -25.14 -7.39 17.13
CA ASN A 66 -26.30 -7.09 16.29
C ASN A 66 -26.89 -8.33 15.61
N ASN A 67 -26.52 -9.54 16.04
CA ASN A 67 -27.05 -10.77 15.49
C ASN A 67 -28.53 -10.91 15.88
N GLN A 68 -29.41 -10.27 15.11
CA GLN A 68 -30.77 -10.69 14.80
C GLN A 68 -30.75 -11.85 13.77
N TYR A 69 -29.88 -12.84 13.98
CA TYR A 69 -29.88 -14.09 13.23
C TYR A 69 -29.98 -15.25 14.22
N ALA A 70 -31.19 -15.38 14.78
CA ALA A 70 -31.78 -16.60 15.30
C ALA A 70 -33.09 -16.83 14.54
#